data_AF-A0A0A1PNQ2-F1
#
_entry.id   AF-A0A0A1PNQ2-F1
#
_cell.length_a   1.000
_cell.length_b   1.000
_cell.length_c   1.000
_cell.angle_alpha   90.00
_cell.angle_beta   90.00
_cell.angle_gamma   90.00
#
_symmetry.space_group_name_H-M   'P 1'
#
loop_
_entity.id
_entity.type
_entity.pdbx_description
1 polymer ?
#
loop_
_entity_poly.entity_id
_entity_poly.type
_entity_poly.pdbx_seq_one_letter_code
_entity_poly.pdbx_strand_id
1 'polypeptide(L)'
;MPQTLRNLTERGVYDAEALATLECIYLAVCGMLDIGCDDLDGRHIIAKAVLFAFDRGTRDIDQLKAAAIIASKTPLLERGRQRTAA
;
A
#
# COMPACT_ATOMS: atom_id res chain seq x y z
N MET A 1 2.70 -10.11 5.96
CA MET A 1 2.53 -8.69 6.32
C MET A 1 3.79 -7.84 6.14
N PRO A 2 3.73 -6.72 5.38
CA PRO A 2 4.84 -5.74 5.27
C PRO A 2 5.14 -5.07 6.62
N GLN A 3 6.40 -4.64 6.82
CA GLN A 3 6.86 -4.01 8.08
C GLN A 3 5.99 -2.84 8.53
N THR A 4 5.49 -2.02 7.60
CA THR A 4 4.62 -0.88 7.91
C THR A 4 3.30 -1.31 8.55
N LEU A 5 2.64 -2.35 8.03
CA LEU A 5 1.41 -2.89 8.63
C LEU A 5 1.70 -3.61 9.96
N ARG A 6 2.86 -4.29 10.06
CA ARG A 6 3.34 -4.93 11.31
C ARG A 6 3.53 -3.92 12.43
N ASN A 7 4.22 -2.82 12.17
CA ASN A 7 4.42 -1.75 13.15
C ASN A 7 3.09 -1.16 13.64
N LEU A 8 2.07 -1.07 12.77
CA LEU A 8 0.74 -0.56 13.16
C LEU A 8 -0.03 -1.56 14.01
N THR A 9 0.14 -2.86 13.75
CA THR A 9 -0.40 -3.94 14.58
C THR A 9 0.23 -3.92 15.97
N GLU A 10 1.55 -3.79 16.04
CA GLU A 10 2.30 -3.75 17.31
C GLU A 10 1.96 -2.51 18.15
N ARG A 11 1.58 -1.41 17.50
CA ARG A 11 1.14 -0.17 18.16
C ARG A 11 -0.34 -0.17 18.54
N GLY A 12 -1.12 -1.17 18.16
CA GLY A 12 -2.56 -1.28 18.46
C GLY A 12 -3.41 -0.16 17.85
N VAL A 13 -2.99 0.40 16.71
CA VAL A 13 -3.67 1.54 16.07
C VAL A 13 -5.00 1.11 15.43
N TYR A 14 -5.06 -0.12 14.93
CA TYR A 14 -6.22 -0.71 14.28
C TYR A 14 -6.57 -2.04 14.95
N ASP A 15 -7.86 -2.40 14.96
CA ASP A 15 -8.30 -3.72 15.37
C ASP A 15 -7.90 -4.81 14.35
N ALA A 16 -8.07 -6.07 14.74
CA ALA A 16 -7.68 -7.21 13.92
C ALA A 16 -8.44 -7.30 12.57
N GLU A 17 -9.69 -6.83 12.52
CA GLU A 17 -10.51 -6.85 11.30
C GLU A 17 -10.03 -5.79 10.29
N ALA A 18 -9.75 -4.59 10.80
CA ALA A 18 -9.15 -3.51 10.02
C ALA A 18 -7.76 -3.90 9.49
N LEU A 19 -6.93 -4.56 10.31
CA LEU A 19 -5.61 -5.04 9.89
C LEU A 19 -5.69 -6.11 8.80
N ALA A 20 -6.61 -7.08 8.93
CA ALA A 20 -6.84 -8.09 7.90
C ALA A 20 -7.29 -7.47 6.58
N THR A 21 -8.15 -6.44 6.65
CA THR A 21 -8.60 -5.67 5.49
C THR A 21 -7.44 -4.94 4.82
N LEU A 22 -6.61 -4.23 5.59
CA LEU A 22 -5.42 -3.54 5.11
C LEU A 22 -4.42 -4.49 4.44
N GLU A 23 -4.16 -5.68 5.03
CA GLU A 23 -3.27 -6.67 4.43
C GLU A 23 -3.82 -7.23 3.12
N CYS A 24 -5.12 -7.52 3.05
CA CYS A 24 -5.77 -8.01 1.83
C CYS A 24 -5.66 -7.00 0.68
N ILE A 25 -5.99 -5.73 0.94
CA ILE A 25 -5.90 -4.65 -0.05
C ILE A 25 -4.45 -4.44 -0.47
N TYR A 26 -3.52 -4.43 0.48
CA TYR A 26 -2.10 -4.31 0.21
C TYR A 26 -1.60 -5.38 -0.77
N LEU A 27 -1.93 -6.65 -0.54
CA LEU A 27 -1.53 -7.75 -1.42
C LEU A 27 -2.18 -7.65 -2.79
N ALA A 28 -3.46 -7.28 -2.85
CA ALA A 28 -4.17 -7.09 -4.11
C ALA A 28 -3.55 -5.97 -4.96
N VAL A 29 -3.23 -4.81 -4.35
CA VAL A 29 -2.60 -3.69 -5.05
C VAL A 29 -1.18 -4.03 -5.50
N CYS A 30 -0.40 -4.76 -4.68
CA CYS A 30 0.90 -5.28 -5.11
C CYS A 30 0.77 -6.16 -6.36
N GLY A 31 -0.19 -7.08 -6.38
CA GLY A 31 -0.42 -7.96 -7.54
C GLY A 31 -0.90 -7.20 -8.79
N MET A 32 -1.78 -6.21 -8.62
CA MET A 32 -2.28 -5.39 -9.74
C MET A 32 -1.21 -4.50 -10.36
N LEU A 33 -0.21 -4.07 -9.58
CA LEU A 33 0.87 -3.19 -10.01
C LEU A 33 2.18 -3.95 -10.31
N ASP A 34 2.14 -5.28 -10.32
CA ASP A 34 3.29 -6.16 -10.54
C ASP A 34 4.49 -5.81 -9.63
N ILE A 35 4.20 -5.53 -8.36
CA ILE A 35 5.22 -5.24 -7.35
C ILE A 35 5.64 -6.54 -6.70
N GLY A 36 6.83 -7.02 -7.10
CA GLY A 36 7.49 -8.21 -6.59
C GLY A 36 7.81 -8.14 -5.10
N CYS A 37 8.06 -9.30 -4.49
CA CYS A 37 8.31 -9.37 -3.06
C CYS A 37 9.64 -8.72 -2.63
N ASP A 38 10.59 -8.68 -3.56
CA ASP A 38 11.94 -8.12 -3.52
C ASP A 38 11.96 -6.60 -3.79
N ASP A 39 10.86 -6.02 -4.30
CA ASP A 39 10.73 -4.59 -4.52
C ASP A 39 10.33 -3.86 -3.23
N LEU A 40 11.27 -3.76 -2.29
CA LEU A 40 11.04 -3.16 -0.97
C LEU A 40 10.50 -1.72 -1.05
N ASP A 41 11.00 -0.92 -1.99
CA ASP A 41 10.55 0.47 -2.19
C ASP A 41 9.12 0.53 -2.72
N GLY A 42 8.80 -0.24 -3.76
CA GLY A 42 7.45 -0.31 -4.32
C GLY A 42 6.44 -0.79 -3.29
N ARG A 43 6.82 -1.80 -2.50
CA ARG A 43 6.03 -2.32 -1.38
C ARG A 43 5.81 -1.28 -0.29
N HIS A 44 6.79 -0.44 0.00
CA HIS A 44 6.65 0.64 0.99
C HIS A 44 5.71 1.75 0.50
N ILE A 45 5.81 2.12 -0.79
CA ILE A 45 4.91 3.08 -1.44
C ILE A 45 3.46 2.58 -1.38
N ILE A 46 3.22 1.31 -1.75
CA ILE A 46 1.88 0.73 -1.70
C ILE A 46 1.34 0.70 -0.27
N ALA A 47 2.15 0.29 0.71
CA ALA A 47 1.70 0.25 2.11
C ALA A 47 1.23 1.63 2.60
N LYS A 48 1.97 2.71 2.27
CA LYS A 48 1.55 4.09 2.59
C LYS A 48 0.27 4.51 1.87
N ALA A 49 0.15 4.16 0.59
CA ALA A 49 -1.03 4.49 -0.21
C ALA A 49 -2.30 3.81 0.33
N VAL A 50 -2.20 2.55 0.73
CA VAL A 50 -3.32 1.79 1.32
C VAL A 50 -3.75 2.40 2.66
N LEU A 51 -2.80 2.74 3.54
CA LEU A 51 -3.10 3.40 4.81
C LEU A 51 -3.77 4.76 4.60
N PHE A 52 -3.24 5.57 3.69
CA PHE A 52 -3.82 6.86 3.37
C PHE A 52 -5.26 6.75 2.85
N ALA A 53 -5.55 5.75 2.01
CA ALA A 53 -6.90 5.50 1.48
C ALA A 53 -7.87 5.04 2.58
N PHE A 54 -7.38 4.22 3.53
CA PHE A 54 -8.14 3.71 4.67
C PHE A 54 -8.45 4.80 5.70
N ASP A 55 -7.47 5.63 6.05
CA ASP A 55 -7.65 6.74 7.00
C ASP A 55 -8.63 7.81 6.49
N ARG A 56 -8.81 7.93 5.16
CA ARG A 56 -9.84 8.80 4.57
C ARG A 56 -11.27 8.27 4.72
N GLY A 57 -11.46 7.14 5.39
CA GLY A 57 -12.79 6.59 5.71
C GLY A 57 -13.41 5.79 4.56
N THR A 58 -12.63 5.48 3.52
CA THR A 58 -13.07 4.55 2.48
C THR A 58 -13.14 3.16 3.11
N ARG A 59 -14.34 2.59 3.24
CA ARG A 59 -14.55 1.25 3.81
C ARG A 59 -14.85 0.18 2.75
N ASP A 60 -15.15 0.61 1.53
CA ASP A 60 -15.34 -0.29 0.40
C ASP A 60 -13.99 -0.79 -0.13
N ILE A 61 -13.86 -2.11 -0.29
CA ILE A 61 -12.60 -2.77 -0.66
C ILE A 61 -12.16 -2.35 -2.07
N ASP A 62 -13.08 -2.21 -3.01
CA ASP A 62 -12.73 -1.88 -4.39
C ASP A 62 -12.40 -0.39 -4.55
N GLN A 63 -13.09 0.48 -3.82
CA GLN A 63 -12.70 1.89 -3.71
C GLN A 63 -11.33 2.06 -3.06
N LEU A 64 -11.02 1.28 -2.01
CA LEU A 64 -9.71 1.30 -1.36
C LEU A 64 -8.59 0.89 -2.30
N LYS A 65 -8.78 -0.19 -3.08
CA LYS A 65 -7.83 -0.60 -4.12
C LYS A 65 -7.62 0.51 -5.15
N ALA A 66 -8.72 1.08 -5.68
CA ALA A 66 -8.64 2.13 -6.68
C ALA A 66 -7.90 3.38 -6.15
N ALA A 67 -8.23 3.81 -4.94
CA ALA A 67 -7.57 4.94 -4.29
C ALA A 67 -6.08 4.67 -4.02
N ALA A 68 -5.73 3.46 -3.55
CA ALA A 68 -4.34 3.07 -3.33
C ALA A 68 -3.54 3.02 -4.64
N ILE A 69 -4.13 2.53 -5.74
CA ILE A 69 -3.50 2.55 -7.07
C ILE A 69 -3.26 3.99 -7.54
N ILE A 70 -4.24 4.88 -7.38
CA ILE A 70 -4.09 6.28 -7.78
C ILE A 70 -2.99 6.95 -6.95
N ALA A 71 -2.99 6.73 -5.64
CA ALA A 71 -2.02 7.33 -4.73
C ALA A 71 -0.59 6.78 -4.92
N SER A 72 -0.43 5.54 -5.38
CA SER A 72 0.88 4.94 -5.64
C SER A 72 1.45 5.25 -7.02
N LYS A 73 0.62 5.58 -8.03
CA LYS A 73 1.07 5.83 -9.41
C LYS A 73 2.11 6.96 -9.52
N THR A 74 1.85 8.13 -8.95
CA THR A 74 2.76 9.28 -9.02
C THR A 74 4.15 8.95 -8.45
N PRO A 75 4.28 8.46 -7.20
CA PRO A 75 5.58 8.11 -6.65
C PRO A 75 6.27 6.94 -7.37
N LEU A 76 5.53 5.97 -7.90
CA LEU A 76 6.11 4.88 -8.69
C LEU A 76 6.67 5.38 -10.04
N LEU A 77 6.02 6.34 -10.69
CA LEU A 77 6.51 6.95 -11.93
C LEU A 77 7.75 7.81 -11.70
N GLU A 78 7.79 8.58 -10.60
CA GLU A 78 8.97 9.37 -10.23
C GLU A 78 10.19 8.49 -9.94
N ARG A 79 9.98 7.34 -9.26
CA ARG A 79 11.00 6.31 -9.09
C ARG A 79 11.55 5.80 -10.41
N GLY A 80 10.67 5.49 -11.37
CA GLY A 80 11.07 5.04 -12.71
C GLY A 80 11.99 6.04 -13.41
N ARG A 81 11.67 7.34 -13.32
CA ARG A 81 12.51 8.42 -13.89
C ARG A 81 13.87 8.56 -13.21
N GLN A 82 13.94 8.43 -11.88
CA GLN A 82 15.22 8.53 -11.15
C GLN A 82 16.18 7.39 -11.47
N ARG A 83 15.69 6.18 -11.77
CA ARG A 83 16.53 5.04 -12.17
C ARG A 83 17.09 5.13 -13.60
N THR A 84 16.45 5.88 -14.49
CA THR A 84 16.94 6.12 -15.87
C THR A 84 17.84 7.35 -16.01
N ALA A 85 17.94 8.18 -14.97
CA ALA A 85 18.72 9.41 -14.97
C ALA A 85 20.07 9.29 -14.23
N ALA A 86 20.42 8.09 -13.77
CA ALA A 86 21.69 7.75 -13.13
C ALA A 86 22.45 6.74 -13.99
#